data_AF-A0A7C4BPT8-F1
#
_entry.id   AF-A0A7C4BPT8-F1
#
_cell.length_a   1.000
_cell.length_b   1.000
_cell.length_c   1.000
_cell.angle_alpha   90.00
_cell.angle_beta   90.00
_cell.angle_gamma   90.00
#
_symmetry.space_group_name_H-M   'P 1'
#
loop_
_entity.id
_entity.type
_entity.pdbx_description
1 polymer ?
#
loop_
_entity_poly.entity_id
_entity_poly.type
_entity_poly.pdbx_seq_one_letter_code
_entity_poly.pdbx_strand_id
1 'polypeptide(L)'
;MKKLYSVMIAIMLIIIASSIASAGLELSFYLGMRDGSNQSDGVIVRWYVEKNKKSDMIFEQLWKEQKWSDLFVVDLNSWGNETVTLNMTTDPGQARNTGWDWILIAEPKVTSNGNMVYDFAQAVAEGKVKLSMMLDGDKVETEGLGFGANCTQAEAGAVGGVTKPKAYMQHPPWNGRTGNTIARFELQLPASVKRIGNVSATWGQIKIQ
;
A
#
# COMPACT_ATOMS: atom_id res chain seq x y z
N MET A 1 42.40 -18.50 -13.03
CA MET A 1 41.80 -18.70 -11.68
C MET A 1 41.51 -17.40 -10.92
N LYS A 2 42.38 -16.38 -10.88
CA LYS A 2 42.12 -15.11 -10.14
C LYS A 2 40.87 -14.31 -10.58
N LYS A 3 40.48 -14.34 -11.86
CA LYS A 3 39.30 -13.59 -12.37
C LYS A 3 37.94 -14.17 -11.91
N LEU A 4 37.84 -15.48 -11.61
CA LEU A 4 36.57 -16.07 -11.13
C LEU A 4 36.26 -15.70 -9.67
N TYR A 5 37.30 -15.59 -8.82
CA TYR A 5 37.13 -15.22 -7.41
C TYR A 5 36.60 -13.79 -7.24
N SER A 6 37.03 -12.83 -8.07
CA SER A 6 36.53 -11.45 -8.00
C SER A 6 35.07 -11.30 -8.43
N VAL A 7 34.58 -12.13 -9.36
CA VAL A 7 33.18 -12.09 -9.82
C VAL A 7 32.26 -12.71 -8.76
N MET A 8 32.66 -13.83 -8.13
CA MET A 8 31.86 -14.42 -7.05
C MET A 8 31.75 -13.51 -5.81
N ILE A 9 32.83 -12.83 -5.43
CA ILE A 9 32.80 -11.89 -4.28
C ILE A 9 31.87 -10.70 -4.56
N ALA A 10 31.86 -10.16 -5.79
CA ALA A 10 30.97 -9.08 -6.18
C ALA A 10 29.49 -9.49 -6.17
N ILE A 11 29.17 -10.71 -6.64
CA ILE A 11 27.80 -11.26 -6.59
C ILE A 11 27.36 -11.50 -5.14
N MET A 12 28.25 -12.02 -4.29
CA MET A 12 27.94 -12.29 -2.88
C MET A 12 27.73 -11.00 -2.06
N LEU A 13 28.48 -9.93 -2.34
CA LEU A 13 28.29 -8.60 -1.73
C LEU A 13 26.99 -7.92 -2.15
N ILE A 14 26.55 -8.10 -3.40
CA ILE A 14 25.25 -7.58 -3.88
C ILE A 14 24.09 -8.31 -3.17
N ILE A 15 24.19 -9.62 -2.95
CA ILE A 15 23.18 -10.42 -2.23
C ILE A 15 23.09 -10.03 -0.73
N ILE A 16 24.21 -9.61 -0.11
CA ILE A 16 24.22 -9.16 1.29
C ILE A 16 23.65 -7.73 1.44
N ALA A 17 23.94 -6.82 0.51
CA ALA A 17 23.41 -5.45 0.56
C ALA A 17 21.87 -5.41 0.41
N SER A 18 21.30 -6.26 -0.45
CA SER A 18 19.85 -6.38 -0.62
C SER A 18 19.16 -7.03 0.59
N SER A 19 19.83 -7.94 1.30
CA SER A 19 19.25 -8.60 2.49
C SER A 19 19.30 -7.72 3.75
N ILE A 20 20.23 -6.77 3.85
CA ILE A 20 20.24 -5.77 4.94
C ILE A 20 19.20 -4.66 4.71
N ALA A 21 18.80 -4.40 3.46
CA ALA A 21 17.75 -3.42 3.16
C ALA A 21 16.37 -3.85 3.70
N SER A 22 16.06 -5.15 3.70
CA SER A 22 14.72 -5.71 3.98
C SER A 22 14.40 -5.97 5.47
N ALA A 23 15.27 -5.59 6.40
CA ALA A 23 15.08 -5.85 7.84
C ALA A 23 13.99 -4.98 8.52
N GLY A 24 13.30 -4.12 7.77
CA GLY A 24 12.27 -3.22 8.29
C GLY A 24 10.89 -3.87 8.37
N LEU A 25 10.03 -3.29 9.22
CA LEU A 25 8.58 -3.48 9.13
C LEU A 25 8.02 -2.47 8.11
N GLU A 26 7.49 -2.96 7.01
CA GLU A 26 7.16 -2.15 5.83
C GLU A 26 5.78 -2.49 5.29
N LEU A 27 5.01 -1.48 4.89
CA LEU A 27 3.86 -1.62 4.00
C LEU A 27 4.33 -1.37 2.56
N SER A 28 3.95 -2.24 1.63
CA SER A 28 4.28 -2.06 0.21
C SER A 28 3.09 -2.36 -0.69
N PHE A 29 2.95 -1.63 -1.80
CA PHE A 29 1.84 -1.77 -2.75
C PHE A 29 2.12 -1.04 -4.07
N TYR A 30 1.32 -1.33 -5.08
CA TYR A 30 1.25 -0.59 -6.35
C TYR A 30 -0.12 0.06 -6.50
N LEU A 31 -0.18 1.18 -7.22
CA LEU A 31 -1.41 1.86 -7.62
C LEU A 31 -1.57 1.80 -9.14
N GLY A 32 -2.80 1.69 -9.62
CA GLY A 32 -3.11 1.72 -11.04
C GLY A 32 -4.55 2.11 -11.28
N MET A 33 -4.81 3.07 -12.17
CA MET A 33 -6.19 3.33 -12.62
C MET A 33 -6.61 2.24 -13.59
N ARG A 34 -7.82 1.69 -13.44
CA ARG A 34 -8.35 0.68 -14.34
C ARG A 34 -8.33 1.17 -15.79
N ASP A 35 -8.02 0.27 -16.72
CA ASP A 35 -8.19 0.56 -18.15
C ASP A 35 -9.65 0.96 -18.42
N GLY A 36 -9.82 2.10 -19.11
CA GLY A 36 -11.13 2.70 -19.38
C GLY A 36 -11.48 3.90 -18.49
N SER A 37 -10.69 4.20 -17.45
CA SER A 37 -10.86 5.38 -16.58
C SER A 37 -10.46 6.73 -17.22
N ASN A 38 -10.70 6.91 -18.52
CA ASN A 38 -10.21 8.04 -19.32
C ASN A 38 -10.76 9.42 -18.89
N GLN A 39 -11.85 9.44 -18.12
CA GLN A 39 -12.50 10.67 -17.65
C GLN A 39 -12.21 10.99 -16.18
N SER A 40 -11.46 10.12 -15.48
CA SER A 40 -11.04 10.38 -14.10
C SER A 40 -9.97 11.47 -14.09
N ASP A 41 -10.06 12.40 -13.14
CA ASP A 41 -8.97 13.33 -12.81
C ASP A 41 -8.01 12.78 -11.76
N GLY A 42 -8.23 11.53 -11.34
CA GLY A 42 -7.42 10.76 -10.42
C GLY A 42 -8.11 10.51 -9.08
N VAL A 43 -7.54 9.58 -8.32
CA VAL A 43 -7.99 9.21 -6.98
C VAL A 43 -6.88 9.52 -5.98
N ILE A 44 -7.24 10.19 -4.90
CA ILE A 44 -6.33 10.41 -3.76
C ILE A 44 -6.39 9.16 -2.88
N VAL A 45 -5.27 8.44 -2.80
CA VAL A 45 -5.09 7.28 -1.93
C VAL A 45 -4.32 7.70 -0.70
N ARG A 46 -4.82 7.34 0.49
CA ARG A 46 -4.14 7.60 1.75
C ARG A 46 -4.05 6.34 2.59
N TRP A 47 -2.98 6.23 3.36
CA TRP A 47 -2.87 5.24 4.43
C TRP A 47 -2.71 5.93 5.77
N TYR A 48 -3.42 5.42 6.77
CA TYR A 48 -3.31 5.84 8.16
C TYR A 48 -2.99 4.65 9.04
N VAL A 49 -2.19 4.87 10.07
CA VAL A 49 -2.07 3.97 11.22
C VAL A 49 -2.90 4.54 12.35
N GLU A 50 -3.88 3.79 12.81
CA GLU A 50 -4.69 4.15 13.97
C GLU A 50 -4.33 3.27 15.17
N LYS A 51 -4.07 3.92 16.30
CA LYS A 51 -3.81 3.30 17.60
C LYS A 51 -4.35 4.19 18.70
N ASN A 52 -5.07 3.62 19.67
CA ASN A 52 -5.59 4.35 20.83
C ASN A 52 -6.39 5.61 20.45
N LYS A 53 -7.23 5.52 19.40
CA LYS A 53 -8.02 6.63 18.84
C LYS A 53 -7.21 7.79 18.24
N LYS A 54 -5.88 7.63 18.13
CA LYS A 54 -5.02 8.54 17.37
C LYS A 54 -4.80 7.96 15.98
N SER A 55 -4.93 8.79 14.95
CA SER A 55 -4.70 8.42 13.56
C SER A 55 -3.52 9.23 13.02
N ASP A 56 -2.49 8.54 12.55
CA ASP A 56 -1.30 9.12 11.92
C ASP A 56 -1.33 8.80 10.42
N MET A 57 -1.33 9.83 9.56
CA MET A 57 -1.24 9.64 8.11
C MET A 57 0.20 9.30 7.74
N ILE A 58 0.39 8.17 7.07
CA ILE A 58 1.72 7.64 6.70
C ILE A 58 1.98 7.67 5.19
N PHE A 59 0.94 7.91 4.40
CA PHE A 59 1.03 8.00 2.94
C PHE A 59 -0.14 8.81 2.38
N GLU A 60 0.14 9.62 1.36
CA GLU A 60 -0.85 10.28 0.51
C GLU A 60 -0.32 10.36 -0.93
N GLN A 61 -1.14 9.97 -1.91
CA GLN A 61 -0.81 10.09 -3.33
C GLN A 61 -2.08 10.28 -4.16
N LEU A 62 -2.10 11.32 -5.00
CA LEU A 62 -3.03 11.41 -6.11
C LEU A 62 -2.54 10.52 -7.26
N TRP A 63 -3.31 9.53 -7.68
CA TRP A 63 -2.97 8.66 -8.81
C TRP A 63 -4.02 8.76 -9.92
N LYS A 64 -3.56 9.02 -11.16
CA LYS A 64 -4.42 9.19 -12.34
C LYS A 64 -4.00 8.37 -13.55
N GLU A 65 -2.90 7.62 -13.44
CA GLU A 65 -2.28 6.97 -14.58
C GLU A 65 -2.89 5.59 -14.82
N GLN A 66 -3.27 5.29 -16.07
CA GLN A 66 -3.70 3.96 -16.53
C GLN A 66 -2.49 3.06 -16.85
N LYS A 67 -1.56 3.03 -15.89
CA LYS A 67 -0.42 2.11 -15.81
C LYS A 67 -0.15 1.86 -14.33
N TRP A 68 0.51 0.75 -14.02
CA TRP A 68 0.99 0.55 -12.65
C TRP A 68 2.03 1.61 -12.29
N SER A 69 1.96 2.07 -11.04
CA SER A 69 3.03 2.83 -10.41
C SER A 69 4.29 1.98 -10.27
N ASP A 70 5.40 2.64 -9.93
CA ASP A 70 6.49 1.96 -9.25
C ASP A 70 6.03 1.46 -7.86
N LEU A 71 6.80 0.57 -7.24
CA LEU A 71 6.48 0.04 -5.91
C LEU A 71 6.55 1.15 -4.86
N PHE A 72 5.45 1.40 -4.15
CA PHE A 72 5.46 2.22 -2.95
C PHE A 72 5.88 1.38 -1.75
N VAL A 73 6.69 1.96 -0.87
CA VAL A 73 7.15 1.35 0.39
C VAL A 73 7.02 2.40 1.49
N VAL A 74 6.35 2.04 2.59
CA VAL A 74 6.09 2.91 3.74
C VAL A 74 6.62 2.25 5.00
N ASP A 75 7.42 2.99 5.76
CA ASP A 75 8.01 2.52 7.01
C ASP A 75 6.97 2.45 8.13
N LEU A 76 6.85 1.30 8.79
CA LEU A 76 5.96 1.05 9.91
C LEU A 76 6.72 0.77 11.22
N ASN A 77 8.04 0.91 11.26
CA ASN A 77 8.86 0.53 12.42
C ASN A 77 8.45 1.22 13.73
N SER A 78 7.92 2.45 13.66
CA SER A 78 7.43 3.20 14.83
C SER A 78 6.24 2.54 15.55
N TRP A 79 5.57 1.58 14.90
CA TRP A 79 4.44 0.82 15.45
C TRP A 79 4.75 -0.67 15.64
N GLY A 80 6.03 -1.06 15.62
CA GLY A 80 6.41 -2.46 15.87
C GLY A 80 5.97 -2.95 17.25
N ASN A 81 5.57 -4.22 17.33
CA ASN A 81 5.01 -4.87 18.52
C ASN A 81 3.64 -4.31 18.98
N GLU A 82 2.95 -3.56 18.14
CA GLU A 82 1.64 -2.97 18.48
C GLU A 82 0.50 -3.64 17.71
N THR A 83 -0.67 -3.71 18.33
CA THR A 83 -1.92 -3.89 17.58
C THR A 83 -2.34 -2.53 17.01
N VAL A 84 -2.54 -2.46 15.70
CA VAL A 84 -2.97 -1.24 15.01
C VAL A 84 -4.09 -1.53 14.03
N THR A 85 -4.80 -0.48 13.64
CA THR A 85 -5.67 -0.50 12.46
C THR A 85 -4.99 0.27 11.34
N LEU A 86 -4.71 -0.39 10.23
CA LEU A 86 -4.32 0.29 9.00
C LEU A 86 -5.59 0.64 8.21
N ASN A 87 -5.81 1.94 8.00
CA ASN A 87 -6.93 2.45 7.22
C ASN A 87 -6.40 2.88 5.86
N MET A 88 -6.88 2.27 4.77
CA MET A 88 -6.66 2.79 3.43
C MET A 88 -7.91 3.54 2.97
N THR A 89 -7.73 4.79 2.56
CA THR A 89 -8.84 5.60 2.01
C THR A 89 -8.62 5.92 0.55
N THR A 90 -9.73 5.99 -0.19
CA THR A 90 -9.79 6.47 -1.56
C THR A 90 -10.78 7.61 -1.63
N ASP A 91 -10.33 8.76 -2.07
CA ASP A 91 -11.06 10.02 -2.13
C ASP A 91 -10.97 10.54 -3.56
N PRO A 92 -12.05 11.08 -4.16
CA PRO A 92 -12.01 11.67 -5.48
C PRO A 92 -10.93 12.72 -5.64
N GLY A 93 -10.50 12.88 -6.89
CA GLY A 93 -9.72 14.01 -7.35
C GLY A 93 -10.42 15.36 -7.16
N GLN A 94 -9.75 16.39 -7.63
CA GLN A 94 -10.16 17.79 -7.46
C GLN A 94 -11.55 18.08 -8.05
N ALA A 95 -11.91 17.40 -9.15
CA ALA A 95 -13.19 17.59 -9.83
C ALA A 95 -14.38 16.98 -9.06
N ARG A 96 -14.13 16.16 -8.04
CA ARG A 96 -15.18 15.45 -7.27
C ARG A 96 -16.12 14.62 -8.16
N ASN A 97 -15.66 14.19 -9.33
CA ASN A 97 -16.38 13.32 -10.25
C ASN A 97 -15.86 11.88 -10.14
N THR A 98 -16.60 11.07 -9.41
CA THR A 98 -16.19 9.72 -9.07
C THR A 98 -16.62 8.66 -10.08
N GLY A 99 -17.34 9.00 -11.16
CA GLY A 99 -17.90 7.99 -12.08
C GLY A 99 -16.88 7.09 -12.78
N TRP A 100 -15.60 7.47 -12.75
CA TRP A 100 -14.50 6.79 -13.44
C TRP A 100 -13.32 6.47 -12.51
N ASP A 101 -13.51 6.61 -11.21
CA ASP A 101 -12.46 6.55 -10.18
C ASP A 101 -12.15 5.10 -9.75
N TRP A 102 -12.03 4.19 -10.72
CA TRP A 102 -11.73 2.78 -10.50
C TRP A 102 -10.24 2.57 -10.23
N ILE A 103 -9.79 2.91 -9.01
CA ILE A 103 -8.42 2.67 -8.60
C ILE A 103 -8.23 1.19 -8.20
N LEU A 104 -7.15 0.59 -8.68
CA LEU A 104 -6.67 -0.73 -8.26
C LEU A 104 -5.45 -0.59 -7.35
N ILE A 105 -5.44 -1.43 -6.32
CA ILE A 105 -4.35 -1.55 -5.36
C ILE A 105 -3.82 -2.98 -5.48
N ALA A 106 -2.57 -3.10 -5.92
CA ALA A 106 -1.97 -4.38 -6.24
C ALA A 106 -0.78 -4.73 -5.34
N GLU A 107 -0.73 -6.02 -5.02
CA GLU A 107 0.17 -6.65 -4.06
C GLU A 107 0.33 -5.89 -2.73
N PRO A 108 -0.75 -5.31 -2.16
CA PRO A 108 -0.64 -4.65 -0.86
C PRO A 108 -0.30 -5.68 0.21
N LYS A 109 0.80 -5.44 0.92
CA LYS A 109 1.29 -6.34 1.97
C LYS A 109 2.10 -5.61 3.03
N VAL A 110 2.05 -6.14 4.26
CA VAL A 110 3.04 -5.82 5.29
C VAL A 110 4.11 -6.91 5.28
N THR A 111 5.37 -6.51 5.33
CA THR A 111 6.51 -7.42 5.46
C THR A 111 7.37 -7.04 6.67
N SER A 112 8.00 -8.05 7.27
CA SER A 112 9.01 -7.89 8.33
C SER A 112 10.18 -8.81 8.02
N ASN A 113 11.38 -8.24 7.90
CA ASN A 113 12.59 -9.00 7.54
C ASN A 113 12.39 -9.82 6.25
N GLY A 114 11.73 -9.22 5.25
CA GLY A 114 11.38 -9.86 3.98
C GLY A 114 10.26 -10.91 4.04
N ASN A 115 9.79 -11.28 5.23
CA ASN A 115 8.68 -12.22 5.39
C ASN A 115 7.34 -11.49 5.37
N MET A 116 6.36 -12.03 4.65
CA MET A 116 5.02 -11.46 4.62
C MET A 116 4.32 -11.67 5.97
N VAL A 117 3.89 -10.56 6.57
CA VAL A 117 3.14 -10.49 7.83
C VAL A 117 1.65 -10.44 7.55
N TYR A 118 1.25 -9.69 6.52
CA TYR A 118 -0.15 -9.48 6.17
C TYR A 118 -0.31 -9.31 4.66
N ASP A 119 -1.35 -9.93 4.09
CA ASP A 119 -1.73 -9.84 2.68
C ASP A 119 -3.12 -9.20 2.59
N PHE A 120 -3.17 -7.93 2.17
CA PHE A 120 -4.42 -7.17 2.18
C PHE A 120 -5.35 -7.61 1.05
N ALA A 121 -4.80 -8.01 -0.11
CA ALA A 121 -5.62 -8.50 -1.21
C ALA A 121 -6.33 -9.80 -0.83
N GLN A 122 -5.64 -10.70 -0.13
CA GLN A 122 -6.26 -11.90 0.44
C GLN A 122 -7.34 -11.55 1.48
N ALA A 123 -7.07 -10.60 2.37
CA ALA A 123 -8.06 -10.17 3.38
C ALA A 123 -9.33 -9.59 2.76
N VAL A 124 -9.22 -8.82 1.66
CA VAL A 124 -10.36 -8.32 0.89
C VAL A 124 -11.12 -9.48 0.23
N ALA A 125 -10.41 -10.41 -0.42
CA ALA A 125 -11.02 -11.57 -1.08
C ALA A 125 -11.80 -12.47 -0.09
N GLU A 126 -11.32 -12.58 1.15
CA GLU A 126 -11.97 -13.36 2.22
C GLU A 126 -13.05 -12.58 2.98
N GLY A 127 -13.32 -11.31 2.62
CA GLY A 127 -14.32 -10.48 3.31
C GLY A 127 -13.93 -10.13 4.76
N LYS A 128 -12.64 -10.16 5.10
CA LYS A 128 -12.14 -9.84 6.45
C LYS A 128 -11.94 -8.33 6.68
N VAL A 129 -12.02 -7.54 5.62
CA VAL A 129 -11.90 -6.08 5.68
C VAL A 129 -13.17 -5.47 6.28
N LYS A 130 -13.01 -4.58 7.26
CA LYS A 130 -14.12 -3.73 7.73
C LYS A 130 -14.20 -2.52 6.80
N LEU A 131 -15.40 -2.23 6.31
CA LEU A 131 -15.63 -1.20 5.29
C LEU A 131 -16.51 -0.10 5.84
N SER A 132 -16.21 1.12 5.43
CA SER A 132 -17.00 2.30 5.76
C SER A 132 -16.80 3.41 4.74
N MET A 133 -17.57 4.48 4.88
CA MET A 133 -17.49 5.67 4.04
C MET A 133 -17.73 6.96 4.83
N MET A 134 -17.12 8.05 4.41
CA MET A 134 -17.47 9.42 4.83
C MET A 134 -17.86 10.22 3.60
N LEU A 135 -19.09 10.72 3.57
CA LEU A 135 -19.58 11.51 2.44
C LEU A 135 -19.26 13.00 2.65
N ASP A 136 -19.07 13.74 1.57
CA ASP A 136 -18.76 15.16 1.63
C ASP A 136 -19.85 15.92 2.41
N GLY A 137 -19.42 16.69 3.41
CA GLY A 137 -20.31 17.44 4.31
C GLY A 137 -20.82 16.65 5.52
N ASP A 138 -20.69 15.32 5.53
CA ASP A 138 -21.00 14.53 6.71
C ASP A 138 -19.93 14.74 7.80
N LYS A 139 -20.37 14.66 9.06
CA LYS A 139 -19.49 14.78 10.23
C LYS A 139 -19.12 13.43 10.83
N VAL A 140 -19.80 12.39 10.40
CA VAL A 140 -19.74 11.06 11.00
C VAL A 140 -19.64 10.04 9.89
N GLU A 141 -18.71 9.13 10.09
CA GLU A 141 -18.49 8.03 9.20
C GLU A 141 -19.63 7.00 9.31
N THR A 142 -19.99 6.39 8.19
CA THR A 142 -21.01 5.35 8.13
C THR A 142 -20.36 3.99 7.91
N GLU A 143 -20.68 3.01 8.77
CA GLU A 143 -20.27 1.62 8.59
C GLU A 143 -20.97 0.99 7.38
N GLY A 144 -20.22 0.18 6.63
CA GLY A 144 -20.65 -0.40 5.36
C GLY A 144 -20.47 0.56 4.19
N LEU A 145 -20.74 0.03 2.99
CA LEU A 145 -20.62 0.79 1.74
C LEU A 145 -22.00 1.12 1.18
N GLY A 146 -22.10 2.30 0.57
CA GLY A 146 -23.30 2.79 -0.10
C GLY A 146 -22.94 3.77 -1.21
N PHE A 147 -23.96 4.25 -1.92
CA PHE A 147 -23.80 5.26 -2.98
C PHE A 147 -22.76 4.86 -4.04
N GLY A 148 -22.61 3.57 -4.34
CA GLY A 148 -21.65 3.08 -5.34
C GLY A 148 -20.19 3.02 -4.88
N ALA A 149 -19.90 3.31 -3.61
CA ALA A 149 -18.63 2.97 -2.99
C ALA A 149 -18.38 1.47 -3.08
N ASN A 150 -17.13 1.06 -3.30
CA ASN A 150 -16.75 -0.35 -3.34
C ASN A 150 -15.37 -0.59 -2.75
N CYS A 151 -15.15 -1.82 -2.29
CA CYS A 151 -13.86 -2.42 -2.05
C CYS A 151 -14.01 -3.91 -2.32
N THR A 152 -13.54 -4.36 -3.46
CA THR A 152 -13.81 -5.71 -3.97
C THR A 152 -12.56 -6.29 -4.59
N GLN A 153 -12.36 -7.60 -4.43
CA GLN A 153 -11.32 -8.30 -5.16
C GLN A 153 -11.42 -7.96 -6.66
N ALA A 154 -10.31 -7.55 -7.24
CA ALA A 154 -10.23 -7.30 -8.66
C ALA A 154 -9.79 -8.62 -9.30
N GLU A 155 -10.61 -9.17 -10.19
CA GLU A 155 -10.16 -10.24 -11.07
C GLU A 155 -8.96 -9.71 -11.86
N ALA A 156 -7.76 -10.21 -11.53
CA ALA A 156 -6.46 -9.96 -12.17
C ALA A 156 -6.47 -8.76 -13.15
N GLY A 157 -6.73 -7.56 -12.60
CA GLY A 157 -7.09 -6.41 -13.41
C GLY A 157 -5.89 -5.98 -14.24
N ALA A 158 -6.02 -6.00 -15.56
CA ALA A 158 -5.04 -5.37 -16.43
C ALA A 158 -5.12 -3.86 -16.24
N VAL A 159 -3.98 -3.24 -15.94
CA VAL A 159 -3.79 -1.80 -15.97
C VAL A 159 -2.65 -1.53 -16.93
N GLY A 160 -2.91 -0.76 -17.98
CA GLY A 160 -1.97 -0.54 -19.08
C GLY A 160 -1.56 -1.84 -19.76
N GLY A 161 -2.46 -2.82 -19.86
CA GLY A 161 -2.17 -4.15 -20.42
C GLY A 161 -1.27 -5.05 -19.55
N VAL A 162 -0.96 -4.65 -18.31
CA VAL A 162 -0.16 -5.45 -17.37
C VAL A 162 -1.06 -5.93 -16.23
N THR A 163 -1.05 -7.24 -15.99
CA THR A 163 -1.81 -7.86 -14.90
C THR A 163 -0.95 -8.04 -13.65
N LYS A 164 -1.49 -7.67 -12.49
CA LYS A 164 -0.96 -8.07 -11.17
C LYS A 164 -1.96 -9.04 -10.50
N PRO A 165 -1.51 -10.23 -10.07
CA PRO A 165 -2.42 -11.33 -9.69
C PRO A 165 -3.15 -11.10 -8.37
N LYS A 166 -2.59 -10.30 -7.47
CA LYS A 166 -3.18 -9.98 -6.17
C LYS A 166 -3.57 -8.51 -6.13
N ALA A 167 -4.75 -8.19 -6.62
CA ALA A 167 -5.26 -6.82 -6.60
C ALA A 167 -6.69 -6.76 -6.09
N TYR A 168 -7.05 -5.62 -5.52
CA TYR A 168 -8.44 -5.25 -5.30
C TYR A 168 -8.71 -3.88 -5.88
N MET A 169 -9.96 -3.65 -6.25
CA MET A 169 -10.45 -2.35 -6.68
C MET A 169 -11.12 -1.67 -5.49
N GLN A 170 -10.87 -0.39 -5.35
CA GLN A 170 -11.60 0.46 -4.43
C GLN A 170 -12.10 1.69 -5.18
N HIS A 171 -13.29 2.16 -4.85
CA HIS A 171 -13.93 3.25 -5.56
C HIS A 171 -14.64 4.14 -4.55
N PRO A 172 -14.48 5.48 -4.66
CA PRO A 172 -15.24 6.41 -3.84
C PRO A 172 -16.75 6.38 -4.16
N PRO A 173 -17.62 6.85 -3.24
CA PRO A 173 -19.04 7.09 -3.52
C PRO A 173 -19.28 7.93 -4.80
N TRP A 174 -20.30 7.58 -5.60
CA TRP A 174 -20.66 8.27 -6.86
C TRP A 174 -22.16 8.37 -7.17
N ASN A 175 -23.01 7.53 -6.58
CA ASN A 175 -24.44 7.48 -6.89
C ASN A 175 -25.22 8.58 -6.13
N GLY A 176 -25.10 9.81 -6.60
CA GLY A 176 -25.80 10.99 -6.07
C GLY A 176 -25.12 11.66 -4.86
N ARG A 177 -24.04 11.07 -4.36
CA ARG A 177 -23.19 11.59 -3.27
C ARG A 177 -21.73 11.30 -3.61
N THR A 178 -20.84 12.18 -3.13
CA THR A 178 -19.39 12.05 -3.25
C THR A 178 -18.77 11.94 -1.85
N GLY A 179 -17.60 11.32 -1.73
CA GLY A 179 -16.91 11.15 -0.44
C GLY A 179 -15.74 10.20 -0.56
N ASN A 180 -15.29 9.64 0.56
CA ASN A 180 -14.25 8.62 0.58
C ASN A 180 -14.81 7.24 0.95
N THR A 181 -14.13 6.23 0.42
CA THR A 181 -14.26 4.84 0.88
C THR A 181 -13.09 4.52 1.79
N ILE A 182 -13.34 3.78 2.87
CA ILE A 182 -12.36 3.44 3.89
C ILE A 182 -12.34 1.91 4.04
N ALA A 183 -11.17 1.32 3.83
CA ALA A 183 -10.89 -0.09 4.07
C ALA A 183 -10.01 -0.23 5.31
N ARG A 184 -10.49 -0.97 6.31
CA ARG A 184 -9.80 -1.13 7.60
C ARG A 184 -9.29 -2.54 7.82
N PHE A 185 -8.02 -2.60 8.21
CA PHE A 185 -7.31 -3.83 8.47
C PHE A 185 -6.73 -3.76 9.87
N GLU A 186 -7.28 -4.57 10.77
CA GLU A 186 -6.78 -4.71 12.13
C GLU A 186 -5.74 -5.84 12.15
N LEU A 187 -4.53 -5.53 12.61
CA LEU A 187 -3.43 -6.49 12.63
C LEU A 187 -2.46 -6.23 13.78
N GLN A 188 -1.92 -7.32 14.31
CA GLN A 188 -0.79 -7.28 15.22
C GLN A 188 0.50 -7.15 14.41
N LEU A 189 1.22 -6.05 14.60
CA LEU A 189 2.53 -5.87 14.00
C LEU A 189 3.59 -6.63 14.81
N PRO A 190 4.54 -7.33 14.14
CA PRO A 190 5.65 -7.96 14.83
C PRO A 190 6.57 -6.88 15.43
N ALA A 191 7.44 -7.30 16.34
CA ALA A 191 8.47 -6.42 16.87
C ALA A 191 9.31 -5.83 15.72
N SER A 192 9.48 -4.51 15.72
CA SER A 192 10.37 -3.85 14.79
C SER A 192 11.81 -3.98 15.29
N VAL A 193 12.74 -4.22 14.37
CA VAL A 193 14.17 -4.14 14.69
C VAL A 193 14.55 -2.68 14.56
N LYS A 194 14.71 -1.99 15.70
CA LYS A 194 15.27 -0.64 15.70
C LYS A 194 16.71 -0.74 15.18
N ARG A 195 16.98 -0.18 13.99
CA ARG A 195 18.35 -0.02 13.52
C ARG A 195 19.05 0.98 14.43
N ILE A 196 20.05 0.51 15.16
CA ILE A 196 20.97 1.36 15.92
C ILE A 196 22.21 1.48 15.06
N GLY A 197 22.41 2.68 14.49
CA GLY A 197 23.58 2.99 13.67
C GLY A 197 23.30 3.26 12.19
N ASN A 198 24.31 3.79 11.50
CA ASN A 198 24.27 4.01 10.05
C ASN A 198 24.97 2.84 9.35
N VAL A 199 24.26 2.15 8.46
CA VAL A 199 24.88 1.20 7.53
C VAL A 199 25.08 1.90 6.20
N SER A 200 26.33 2.10 5.81
CA SER A 200 26.66 2.53 4.45
C SER A 200 27.46 1.46 3.73
N ALA A 201 27.17 1.28 2.45
CA ALA A 201 27.91 0.39 1.58
C ALA A 201 28.54 1.21 0.46
N THR A 202 29.84 1.03 0.28
CA THR A 202 30.55 1.44 -0.93
C THR A 202 31.12 0.18 -1.58
N TRP A 203 31.61 0.30 -2.82
CA TRP A 203 32.09 -0.87 -3.55
C TRP A 203 33.20 -1.59 -2.77
N GLY A 204 32.92 -2.81 -2.29
CA GLY A 204 33.84 -3.63 -1.50
C GLY A 204 33.93 -3.31 0.00
N GLN A 205 33.13 -2.38 0.55
CA GLN A 205 33.14 -2.05 1.98
C GLN A 205 31.73 -1.86 2.55
N ILE A 206 31.47 -2.49 3.70
CA ILE A 206 30.30 -2.21 4.54
C ILE A 206 30.80 -1.51 5.79
N LYS A 207 30.24 -0.34 6.10
CA LYS A 207 30.51 0.41 7.32
C LYS A 207 29.27 0.39 8.20
N ILE A 208 29.43 -0.04 9.44
CA ILE A 208 28.42 0.06 10.51
C ILE A 208 28.97 1.08 11.51
N GLN A 209 28.23 2.18 11.72
CA GLN A 209 28.57 3.22 12.71
C GLN A 209 27.65 3.16 13.91
#